data_AF-A6DGN0-F1
#
_entry.id   AF-A6DGN0-F1
#
_cell.length_a   1.000
_cell.length_b   1.000
_cell.length_c   1.000
_cell.angle_alpha   90.00
_cell.angle_beta   90.00
_cell.angle_gamma   90.00
#
_symmetry.space_group_name_H-M   'P 1'
#
loop_
_entity.id
_entity.type
_entity.pdbx_description
1 polymer ?
#
loop_
_entity_poly.entity_id
_entity_poly.type
_entity_poly.pdbx_seq_one_letter_code
_entity_poly.pdbx_strand_id
1 'polypeptide(L)'
;MSQNTRYTLLKKLQNDSSEKNWEEFVQYYSPYIFVIIRRFNVGAHDSEELLQDVLVKIWKNISKFDAQKYECRFRTWLGVMIRNTVFNFFKSKASRNSRSNVNYDDIIGKLELMTEAEVNIISEREWKNHIAKLAWEKLKASFSEQTQKVFEESIKSDISNAELATKFAISESSVRVFKMRVRKAMHKEIIRLNSELET
;
A
#
# COMPACT_ATOMS: atom_id res chain seq x y z
N MET A 1 9.71 -32.03 -16.28
CA MET A 1 10.15 -31.35 -15.05
C MET A 1 9.74 -29.89 -15.15
N SER A 2 8.71 -29.45 -14.42
CA SER A 2 8.26 -28.05 -14.50
C SER A 2 9.20 -27.14 -13.73
N GLN A 3 9.94 -26.28 -14.44
CA GLN A 3 10.67 -25.15 -13.88
C GLN A 3 9.64 -24.21 -13.22
N ASN A 4 9.41 -24.36 -11.92
CA ASN A 4 8.45 -23.57 -11.17
C ASN A 4 9.11 -22.23 -10.79
N THR A 5 9.41 -21.40 -11.78
CA THR A 5 9.89 -20.03 -11.58
C THR A 5 8.78 -19.30 -10.82
N ARG A 6 9.00 -19.00 -9.54
CA ARG A 6 8.05 -18.19 -8.77
C ARG A 6 8.03 -16.79 -9.36
N TYR A 7 7.11 -16.57 -10.29
CA TYR A 7 6.82 -15.26 -10.83
C TYR A 7 6.17 -14.39 -9.75
N THR A 8 6.59 -13.13 -9.70
CA THR A 8 5.87 -12.09 -8.95
C THR A 8 4.45 -11.96 -9.49
N LEU A 9 3.52 -11.46 -8.69
CA LEU A 9 2.14 -11.24 -9.11
C LEU A 9 2.06 -10.37 -10.38
N LEU A 10 2.95 -9.40 -10.49
CA LEU A 10 3.09 -8.55 -11.68
C LEU A 10 3.49 -9.36 -12.92
N LYS A 11 4.49 -10.25 -12.81
CA LYS A 11 4.90 -11.13 -13.92
C LYS A 11 3.82 -12.14 -14.28
N LYS A 12 3.06 -12.64 -13.30
CA LYS A 12 1.89 -13.51 -13.56
C LYS A 12 0.86 -12.78 -14.41
N LEU A 13 0.49 -11.56 -14.04
CA LEU A 13 -0.46 -10.74 -14.80
C LEU A 13 -0.01 -10.39 -16.22
N GLN A 14 1.30 -10.16 -16.40
CA GLN A 14 1.88 -9.90 -17.72
C GLN A 14 1.83 -11.11 -18.65
N ASN A 15 2.04 -12.31 -18.10
CA ASN A 15 2.05 -13.56 -18.87
C ASN A 15 0.64 -14.13 -19.07
N ASP A 16 -0.21 -14.02 -18.05
CA ASP A 16 -1.58 -14.53 -18.02
C ASP A 16 -2.48 -13.50 -17.33
N SER A 17 -3.18 -12.71 -18.15
CA SER A 17 -4.19 -11.76 -17.69
C SER A 17 -5.54 -12.45 -17.43
N SER A 18 -5.55 -13.66 -16.88
CA SER A 18 -6.78 -14.32 -16.46
C SER A 18 -7.48 -13.50 -15.36
N GLU A 19 -8.81 -13.60 -15.32
CA GLU A 19 -9.65 -12.94 -14.31
C GLU A 19 -9.18 -13.24 -12.89
N LYS A 20 -8.78 -14.49 -12.62
CA LYS A 20 -8.24 -14.91 -11.32
C LYS A 20 -6.98 -14.13 -10.90
N ASN A 21 -6.01 -13.96 -11.80
CA ASN A 21 -4.78 -13.22 -11.48
C ASN A 21 -5.09 -11.73 -11.28
N TRP A 22 -6.08 -11.21 -12.00
CA TRP A 22 -6.56 -9.84 -11.84
C TRP A 22 -7.25 -9.62 -10.50
N GLU A 23 -8.14 -10.52 -10.10
CA GLU A 23 -8.79 -10.48 -8.79
C GLU A 23 -7.76 -10.52 -7.65
N GLU A 24 -6.75 -11.39 -7.74
CA GLU A 24 -5.65 -11.44 -6.76
C GLU A 24 -4.89 -10.10 -6.71
N PHE A 25 -4.59 -9.51 -7.87
CA PHE A 25 -3.97 -8.18 -7.93
C PHE A 25 -4.83 -7.09 -7.29
N VAL A 26 -6.11 -7.03 -7.64
CA VAL A 26 -7.06 -6.06 -7.09
C VAL A 26 -7.14 -6.21 -5.56
N GLN A 27 -7.18 -7.44 -5.05
CA GLN A 27 -7.21 -7.72 -3.61
C GLN A 27 -5.99 -7.14 -2.87
N TYR A 28 -4.79 -7.33 -3.42
CA TYR A 28 -3.57 -6.82 -2.79
C TYR A 28 -3.40 -5.31 -2.98
N TYR A 29 -3.63 -4.79 -4.20
CA TYR A 29 -3.24 -3.42 -4.54
C TYR A 29 -4.32 -2.36 -4.28
N SER A 30 -5.61 -2.71 -4.27
CA SER A 30 -6.67 -1.71 -4.09
C SER A 30 -6.54 -0.93 -2.78
N PRO A 31 -6.28 -1.55 -1.62
CA PRO A 31 -6.08 -0.82 -0.38
C PRO A 31 -4.89 0.15 -0.43
N TYR A 32 -3.80 -0.24 -1.11
CA TYR A 32 -2.63 0.60 -1.29
C TYR A 32 -2.94 1.80 -2.21
N ILE A 33 -3.54 1.55 -3.38
CA ILE A 33 -3.92 2.59 -4.35
C ILE A 33 -4.85 3.60 -3.69
N PHE A 34 -5.87 3.13 -2.98
CA PHE A 34 -6.83 3.98 -2.28
C PHE A 34 -6.13 4.91 -1.26
N VAL A 35 -5.20 4.38 -0.47
CA VAL A 35 -4.43 5.19 0.50
C VAL A 35 -3.59 6.25 -0.22
N ILE A 36 -2.93 5.92 -1.33
CA ILE A 36 -2.15 6.90 -2.11
C ILE A 36 -3.07 8.01 -2.65
N ILE A 37 -4.23 7.68 -3.21
CA ILE A 37 -5.21 8.69 -3.67
C ILE A 37 -5.61 9.61 -2.52
N ARG A 38 -5.89 9.06 -1.34
CA ARG A 38 -6.22 9.83 -0.13
C ARG A 38 -5.07 10.74 0.34
N ARG A 39 -3.81 10.40 0.08
CA ARG A 39 -2.66 11.27 0.37
C ARG A 39 -2.62 12.52 -0.50
N PHE A 40 -3.32 12.53 -1.63
CA PHE A 40 -3.50 13.71 -2.48
C PHE A 40 -4.71 14.57 -2.08
N ASN A 41 -5.17 14.45 -0.84
CA ASN A 41 -6.26 15.23 -0.24
C ASN A 41 -7.62 15.07 -0.96
N VAL A 42 -7.84 13.90 -1.55
CA VAL A 42 -9.06 13.53 -2.27
C VAL A 42 -10.13 13.04 -1.28
N GLY A 43 -11.38 13.46 -1.49
CA GLY A 43 -12.54 13.00 -0.71
C GLY A 43 -12.81 11.50 -0.88
N ALA A 44 -13.57 10.88 0.03
CA ALA A 44 -13.82 9.43 0.01
C ALA A 44 -14.52 8.98 -1.28
N HIS A 45 -15.59 9.68 -1.66
CA HIS A 45 -16.37 9.38 -2.85
C HIS A 45 -15.53 9.47 -4.13
N ASP A 46 -14.83 10.59 -4.33
CA ASP A 46 -13.92 10.75 -5.48
C ASP A 46 -12.79 9.71 -5.47
N SER A 47 -12.34 9.25 -4.29
CA SER A 47 -11.28 8.25 -4.20
C SER A 47 -11.71 6.88 -4.71
N GLU A 48 -12.98 6.51 -4.57
CA GLU A 48 -13.53 5.24 -5.09
C GLU A 48 -13.61 5.27 -6.63
N GLU A 49 -14.06 6.39 -7.21
CA GLU A 49 -14.08 6.60 -8.65
C GLU A 49 -12.65 6.56 -9.23
N LEU A 50 -11.73 7.29 -8.59
CA LEU A 50 -10.31 7.31 -8.97
C LEU A 50 -9.63 5.95 -8.83
N LEU A 51 -9.98 5.15 -7.81
CA LEU A 51 -9.48 3.79 -7.65
C LEU A 51 -9.84 2.93 -8.86
N GLN A 52 -11.10 2.98 -9.30
CA GLN A 52 -11.56 2.23 -10.48
C GLN A 52 -10.81 2.69 -11.74
N ASP A 53 -10.69 4.00 -11.95
CA ASP A 53 -9.95 4.57 -13.08
C ASP A 53 -8.48 4.12 -13.11
N VAL A 54 -7.83 4.12 -11.95
CA VAL A 54 -6.45 3.63 -11.81
C VAL A 54 -6.37 2.15 -12.13
N LEU A 55 -7.26 1.31 -11.59
CA LEU A 55 -7.28 -0.13 -11.88
C LEU A 55 -7.45 -0.41 -13.38
N VAL A 56 -8.35 0.30 -14.07
CA VAL A 56 -8.53 0.19 -15.52
C VAL A 56 -7.25 0.61 -16.28
N LYS A 57 -6.58 1.66 -15.83
CA LYS A 57 -5.30 2.08 -16.43
C LYS A 57 -4.20 1.07 -16.20
N ILE A 58 -4.12 0.45 -15.02
CA ILE A 58 -3.17 -0.63 -14.75
C ILE A 58 -3.45 -1.79 -15.70
N TRP A 59 -4.69 -2.27 -15.77
CA TRP A 59 -5.08 -3.36 -16.67
C TRP A 59 -4.62 -3.13 -18.11
N LYS A 60 -4.81 -1.92 -18.64
CA LYS A 60 -4.43 -1.55 -20.02
C LYS A 60 -2.92 -1.43 -20.25
N ASN A 61 -2.13 -1.19 -19.20
CA ASN A 61 -0.71 -0.85 -19.32
C ASN A 61 0.22 -1.87 -18.66
N ILE A 62 -0.27 -2.79 -17.84
CA ILE A 62 0.54 -3.72 -17.05
C ILE A 62 1.38 -4.65 -17.94
N SER A 63 0.85 -5.08 -19.08
CA SER A 63 1.57 -5.88 -20.09
C SER A 63 2.77 -5.15 -20.72
N LYS A 64 2.77 -3.82 -20.67
CA LYS A 64 3.85 -2.97 -21.18
C LYS A 64 4.80 -2.48 -20.09
N PHE A 65 4.46 -2.72 -18.82
CA PHE A 65 5.33 -2.33 -17.71
C PHE A 65 6.61 -3.16 -17.75
N ASP A 66 7.76 -2.51 -17.78
CA ASP A 66 9.06 -3.17 -17.75
C ASP A 66 9.97 -2.44 -16.77
N ALA A 67 10.18 -3.05 -15.61
CA ALA A 67 10.99 -2.47 -14.53
C ALA A 67 12.43 -2.15 -14.96
N GLN A 68 12.99 -2.90 -15.93
CA GLN A 68 14.33 -2.61 -16.46
C GLN A 68 14.30 -1.40 -17.38
N LYS A 69 13.28 -1.31 -18.25
CA LYS A 69 13.11 -0.18 -19.16
C LYS A 69 12.80 1.13 -18.45
N TYR A 70 12.06 1.08 -17.34
CA TYR A 70 11.67 2.27 -16.58
C TYR A 70 12.64 2.61 -15.45
N GLU A 71 13.72 1.83 -15.26
CA GLU A 71 14.69 1.97 -14.16
C GLU A 71 14.05 2.19 -12.79
N CYS A 72 12.83 1.66 -12.59
CA CYS A 72 12.06 1.91 -11.38
C CYS A 72 11.22 0.71 -10.98
N ARG A 73 10.94 0.66 -9.67
CA ARG A 73 10.08 -0.38 -9.11
C ARG A 73 8.62 -0.09 -9.43
N PHE A 74 7.79 -1.13 -9.48
CA PHE A 74 6.38 -0.98 -9.83
C PHE A 74 5.63 0.08 -9.00
N ARG A 75 5.92 0.19 -7.69
CA ARG A 75 5.28 1.20 -6.84
C ARG A 75 5.59 2.64 -7.25
N THR A 76 6.76 2.91 -7.81
CA THR A 76 7.17 4.23 -8.30
C THR A 76 6.36 4.60 -9.53
N TRP A 77 6.33 3.68 -10.50
CA TRP A 77 5.49 3.82 -11.68
C TRP A 77 4.00 4.00 -11.32
N LEU A 78 3.50 3.21 -10.37
CA LEU A 78 2.14 3.29 -9.89
C LEU A 78 1.85 4.63 -9.18
N GLY A 79 2.77 5.12 -8.34
CA GLY A 79 2.63 6.43 -7.69
C GLY A 79 2.46 7.57 -8.69
N VAL A 80 3.30 7.60 -9.72
CA VAL A 80 3.22 8.59 -10.81
C VAL A 80 1.90 8.44 -11.59
N MET A 81 1.50 7.21 -11.91
CA MET A 81 0.21 6.93 -12.57
C MET A 81 -0.97 7.43 -11.75
N ILE A 82 -0.97 7.21 -10.43
CA ILE A 82 -2.04 7.67 -9.53
C ILE A 82 -2.05 9.20 -9.51
N ARG A 83 -0.92 9.85 -9.26
CA ARG A 83 -0.81 11.33 -9.24
C ARG A 83 -1.37 11.95 -10.53
N ASN A 84 -0.98 11.41 -11.68
CA ASN A 84 -1.45 11.89 -12.99
C ASN A 84 -2.94 11.62 -13.21
N THR A 85 -3.46 10.51 -12.68
CA THR A 85 -4.89 10.20 -12.75
C THR A 85 -5.71 11.18 -11.90
N VAL A 86 -5.27 11.45 -10.67
CA VAL A 86 -5.90 12.44 -9.78
C VAL A 86 -5.86 13.84 -10.39
N PHE A 87 -4.70 14.27 -10.90
CA PHE A 87 -4.56 15.58 -11.54
C PHE A 87 -5.53 15.75 -12.73
N ASN A 88 -5.57 14.78 -13.64
CA ASN A 88 -6.44 14.83 -14.81
C ASN A 88 -7.93 14.80 -14.44
N PHE A 89 -8.29 14.04 -13.41
CA PHE A 89 -9.66 13.98 -12.91
C PHE A 89 -10.15 15.33 -12.40
N PHE A 90 -9.38 15.99 -11.53
CA PHE A 90 -9.75 17.30 -11.00
C PHE A 90 -9.69 18.40 -12.06
N LYS A 91 -8.74 18.34 -13.00
CA LYS A 91 -8.70 19.24 -14.15
C LYS A 91 -9.96 19.12 -15.03
N SER A 92 -10.44 17.89 -15.25
CA SER A 92 -11.69 17.65 -15.98
C SER A 92 -12.92 18.14 -15.21
N LYS A 93 -13.00 17.86 -13.89
CA LYS A 93 -14.09 18.37 -13.04
C LYS A 93 -14.12 19.90 -13.00
N ALA A 94 -12.97 20.56 -12.85
CA ALA A 94 -12.88 22.03 -12.86
C ALA A 94 -13.38 22.63 -14.18
N SER A 95 -12.99 22.05 -15.32
CA SER A 95 -13.46 22.50 -16.64
C SER A 95 -14.98 22.35 -16.81
N ARG A 96 -15.56 21.21 -16.39
CA ARG A 96 -17.01 20.94 -16.48
C ARG A 96 -17.82 21.79 -15.50
N ASN A 97 -17.26 22.06 -14.32
CA ASN A 97 -17.92 22.75 -13.22
C ASN A 97 -17.54 24.23 -13.11
N SER A 98 -17.07 24.85 -14.20
CA SER A 98 -16.63 26.26 -14.27
C SER A 98 -17.69 27.28 -13.83
N ARG A 99 -18.96 26.87 -13.71
CA ARG A 99 -20.08 27.69 -13.21
C ARG A 99 -20.51 27.37 -11.77
N SER A 100 -19.87 26.40 -11.11
CA SER A 100 -20.16 26.03 -9.72
C SER A 100 -19.18 26.67 -8.75
N ASN A 101 -19.58 26.89 -7.49
CA ASN A 101 -18.69 27.38 -6.42
C ASN A 101 -17.72 26.31 -5.88
N VAL A 102 -17.55 25.17 -6.56
CA VAL A 102 -16.62 24.12 -6.11
C VAL A 102 -15.22 24.44 -6.65
N ASN A 103 -14.32 24.83 -5.75
CA ASN A 103 -12.94 25.15 -6.08
C ASN A 103 -12.06 23.88 -6.00
N TYR A 104 -11.52 23.45 -7.14
CA TYR A 104 -10.56 22.34 -7.24
C TYR A 104 -9.11 22.82 -7.43
N ASP A 105 -8.89 24.14 -7.54
CA ASP A 105 -7.60 24.75 -7.86
C ASP A 105 -6.54 24.47 -6.79
N ASP A 106 -6.93 24.32 -5.52
CA ASP A 106 -6.00 23.96 -4.44
C ASP A 106 -5.41 22.55 -4.65
N ILE A 107 -6.24 21.57 -4.98
CA ILE A 107 -5.76 20.20 -5.25
C ILE A 107 -4.91 20.18 -6.54
N ILE A 108 -5.37 20.86 -7.59
CA ILE A 108 -4.67 20.93 -8.88
C ILE A 108 -3.30 21.60 -8.69
N GLY A 109 -3.23 22.76 -8.05
CA GLY A 109 -2.00 23.50 -7.81
C GLY A 109 -1.01 22.73 -6.94
N LYS A 110 -1.48 22.09 -5.87
CA LYS A 110 -0.63 21.20 -5.05
C LYS A 110 -0.05 20.06 -5.86
N LEU A 111 -0.86 19.40 -6.69
CA LEU A 111 -0.38 18.30 -7.52
C LEU A 111 0.60 18.78 -8.57
N GLU A 112 0.34 19.92 -9.22
CA GLU A 112 1.19 20.52 -10.24
C GLU A 112 2.60 20.84 -9.73
N LEU A 113 2.70 21.38 -8.51
CA LEU A 113 3.97 21.68 -7.85
C LEU A 113 4.69 20.46 -7.30
N MET A 114 4.00 19.32 -7.16
CA MET A 114 4.57 18.11 -6.59
C MET A 114 5.53 17.43 -7.56
N THR A 115 6.76 17.23 -7.11
CA THR A 115 7.81 16.55 -7.85
C THR A 115 7.62 15.03 -7.84
N GLU A 116 8.21 14.34 -8.82
CA GLU A 116 8.22 12.87 -8.82
C GLU A 116 8.93 12.28 -7.59
N ALA A 117 9.95 12.97 -7.07
CA ALA A 117 10.66 12.56 -5.86
C ALA A 117 9.73 12.55 -4.63
N GLU A 118 8.89 13.57 -4.47
CA GLU A 118 7.91 13.63 -3.39
C GLU A 118 6.84 12.54 -3.52
N VAL A 119 6.35 12.29 -4.74
CA VAL A 119 5.43 11.18 -5.02
C VAL A 119 6.07 9.83 -4.65
N ASN A 120 7.35 9.66 -4.95
CA ASN A 120 8.09 8.45 -4.61
C ASN A 120 8.27 8.27 -3.10
N ILE A 121 8.55 9.33 -2.35
CA ILE A 121 8.64 9.29 -0.89
C ILE A 121 7.30 8.87 -0.28
N ILE A 122 6.19 9.42 -0.77
CA ILE A 122 4.84 9.05 -0.33
C ILE A 122 4.58 7.57 -0.66
N SER A 123 4.84 7.16 -1.90
CA SER A 123 4.61 5.79 -2.38
C SER A 123 5.42 4.76 -1.58
N GLU A 124 6.70 5.03 -1.33
CA GLU A 124 7.58 4.20 -0.51
C GLU A 124 7.02 4.01 0.91
N ARG A 125 6.64 5.12 1.55
CA ARG A 125 6.15 5.12 2.93
C ARG A 125 4.85 4.33 3.04
N GLU A 126 3.88 4.61 2.17
CA GLU A 126 2.60 3.92 2.22
C GLU A 126 2.74 2.45 1.81
N TRP A 127 3.71 2.09 0.95
CA TRP A 127 4.00 0.70 0.63
C TRP A 127 4.49 -0.07 1.85
N LYS A 128 5.44 0.50 2.62
CA LYS A 128 5.91 -0.11 3.87
C LYS A 128 4.77 -0.33 4.86
N ASN A 129 3.91 0.68 5.03
CA ASN A 129 2.74 0.58 5.90
C ASN A 129 1.76 -0.50 5.43
N HIS A 130 1.50 -0.56 4.12
CA HIS A 130 0.62 -1.52 3.51
C HIS A 130 1.12 -2.96 3.69
N ILE A 131 2.40 -3.23 3.40
CA ILE A 131 3.01 -4.55 3.54
C ILE A 131 3.09 -4.97 5.02
N ALA A 132 3.39 -4.04 5.93
CA ALA A 132 3.33 -4.33 7.36
C ALA A 132 1.91 -4.70 7.81
N LYS A 133 0.89 -3.98 7.33
CA LYS A 133 -0.51 -4.29 7.63
C LYS A 133 -0.91 -5.67 7.10
N LEU A 134 -0.58 -6.00 5.85
CA LEU A 134 -0.83 -7.32 5.27
C LEU A 134 -0.15 -8.44 6.06
N ALA A 135 1.12 -8.24 6.43
CA ALA A 135 1.86 -9.19 7.25
C ALA A 135 1.20 -9.41 8.62
N TRP A 136 0.78 -8.33 9.28
CA TRP A 136 0.11 -8.43 10.59
C TRP A 136 -1.24 -9.14 10.49
N GLU A 137 -2.08 -8.77 9.52
CA GLU A 137 -3.41 -9.38 9.32
C GLU A 137 -3.32 -10.88 9.10
N LYS A 138 -2.31 -11.35 8.36
CA LYS A 138 -2.07 -12.78 8.14
C LYS A 138 -1.55 -13.49 9.39
N LEU A 139 -0.66 -12.84 10.14
CA LEU A 139 0.06 -13.49 11.24
C LEU A 139 -0.66 -13.41 12.58
N LYS A 140 -1.51 -12.40 12.82
CA LYS A 140 -2.08 -12.13 14.16
C LYS A 140 -2.76 -13.35 14.76
N ALA A 141 -3.50 -14.12 13.96
CA ALA A 141 -4.20 -15.33 14.39
C ALA A 141 -3.27 -16.47 14.86
N SER A 142 -1.99 -16.45 14.49
CA SER A 142 -0.99 -17.43 14.95
C SER A 142 -0.42 -17.13 16.35
N PHE A 143 -0.72 -15.96 16.90
CA PHE A 143 -0.27 -15.54 18.22
C PHE A 143 -1.42 -15.60 19.23
N SER A 144 -1.09 -15.82 20.50
CA SER A 144 -2.09 -15.71 21.59
C SER A 144 -2.67 -14.30 21.64
N GLU A 145 -3.92 -14.17 22.07
CA GLU A 145 -4.60 -12.88 22.22
C GLU A 145 -3.79 -11.90 23.09
N GLN A 146 -3.17 -12.40 24.17
CA GLN A 146 -2.28 -11.60 25.02
C GLN A 146 -1.05 -11.09 24.27
N THR A 147 -0.42 -11.92 23.43
CA THR A 147 0.72 -11.52 22.59
C THR A 147 0.30 -10.44 21.58
N GLN A 148 -0.87 -10.60 20.96
CA GLN A 148 -1.43 -9.63 20.02
C GLN A 148 -1.65 -8.28 20.71
N LYS A 149 -2.34 -8.27 21.85
CA LYS A 149 -2.62 -7.04 22.62
C LYS A 149 -1.34 -6.34 23.09
N VAL A 150 -0.37 -7.09 23.62
CA VAL A 150 0.93 -6.52 24.05
C VAL A 150 1.67 -5.88 22.88
N PHE A 151 1.69 -6.55 21.72
CA PHE A 151 2.36 -6.02 20.55
C PHE A 151 1.66 -4.77 20.00
N GLU A 152 0.34 -4.81 19.85
CA GLU A 152 -0.47 -3.67 19.36
C GLU A 152 -0.36 -2.45 20.28
N GLU A 153 -0.37 -2.65 21.58
CA GLU A 153 -0.20 -1.54 22.53
C GLU A 153 1.21 -0.94 22.43
N SER A 154 2.22 -1.80 22.24
CA SER A 154 3.61 -1.37 22.08
C SER A 154 3.91 -0.57 20.81
N ILE A 155 3.01 -0.58 19.82
CA ILE A 155 3.14 0.21 18.59
C ILE A 155 2.24 1.45 18.57
N LYS A 156 1.17 1.50 19.39
CA LYS A 156 0.21 2.60 19.44
C LYS A 156 0.68 3.74 20.34
N SER A 157 1.41 3.42 21.41
CA SER A 157 1.87 4.37 22.43
C SER A 157 3.36 4.18 22.71
N ASP A 158 4.05 5.26 23.09
CA ASP A 158 5.42 5.22 23.61
C ASP A 158 5.43 4.70 25.06
N ILE A 159 4.96 3.47 25.23
CA ILE A 159 4.83 2.77 26.51
C ILE A 159 6.05 1.87 26.74
N SER A 160 6.65 1.96 27.92
CA SER A 160 7.81 1.15 28.28
C SER A 160 7.43 -0.33 28.46
N ASN A 161 8.43 -1.22 28.40
CA ASN A 161 8.18 -2.63 28.65
C ASN A 161 7.71 -2.90 30.09
N ALA A 162 8.13 -2.08 31.06
CA ALA A 162 7.73 -2.19 32.45
C ALA A 162 6.24 -1.80 32.65
N GLU A 163 5.79 -0.76 31.96
CA GLU A 163 4.38 -0.36 31.95
C GLU A 163 3.50 -1.40 31.25
N LEU A 164 3.95 -1.97 30.12
CA LEU A 164 3.26 -3.10 29.47
C LEU A 164 3.19 -4.33 30.39
N ALA A 165 4.27 -4.65 31.08
CA ALA A 165 4.32 -5.76 32.03
C ALA A 165 3.27 -5.58 33.14
N THR A 166 3.21 -4.37 33.70
CA THR A 166 2.21 -4.00 34.71
C THR A 166 0.78 -4.05 34.15
N LYS A 167 0.54 -3.42 32.99
CA LYS A 167 -0.78 -3.34 32.34
C LYS A 167 -1.36 -4.71 32.00
N PHE A 168 -0.51 -5.64 31.55
CA PHE A 168 -0.95 -6.98 31.12
C PHE A 168 -0.72 -8.06 32.18
N ALA A 169 -0.29 -7.69 33.40
CA ALA A 169 0.01 -8.59 34.50
C ALA A 169 0.97 -9.74 34.12
N ILE A 170 2.06 -9.40 33.40
CA ILE A 170 3.11 -10.33 32.97
C ILE A 170 4.50 -9.82 33.34
N SER A 171 5.51 -10.68 33.26
CA SER A 171 6.89 -10.22 33.46
C SER A 171 7.38 -9.35 32.28
N GLU A 172 8.27 -8.41 32.57
CA GLU A 172 8.95 -7.61 31.53
C GLU A 172 9.76 -8.49 30.55
N SER A 173 10.27 -9.64 31.03
CA SER A 173 10.88 -10.65 30.17
C SER A 173 9.89 -11.24 29.16
N SER A 174 8.65 -11.51 29.58
CA SER A 174 7.58 -11.99 28.70
C SER A 174 7.20 -10.95 27.66
N VAL A 175 7.09 -9.66 28.02
CA VAL A 175 6.87 -8.55 27.07
C VAL A 175 7.95 -8.54 26.00
N ARG A 176 9.22 -8.64 26.39
CA ARG A 176 10.36 -8.69 25.46
C ARG A 176 10.28 -9.88 24.52
N VAL A 177 9.97 -11.07 25.04
CA VAL A 177 9.82 -12.31 24.24
C VAL A 177 8.66 -12.19 23.25
N PHE A 178 7.50 -11.68 23.69
CA PHE A 178 6.33 -11.48 22.82
C PHE A 178 6.66 -10.54 21.66
N LYS A 179 7.22 -9.36 21.96
CA LYS A 179 7.64 -8.38 20.94
C LYS A 179 8.67 -8.97 19.96
N MET A 180 9.65 -9.73 20.47
CA MET A 180 10.67 -10.37 19.64
C MET A 180 10.07 -11.40 18.68
N ARG A 181 9.19 -12.29 19.17
CA ARG A 181 8.54 -13.33 18.35
C ARG A 181 7.72 -12.72 17.23
N VAL A 182 6.91 -11.70 17.54
CA VAL A 182 6.11 -11.00 16.54
C VAL A 182 7.02 -10.31 15.51
N ARG A 183 8.04 -9.56 15.94
CA ARG A 183 8.99 -8.90 15.02
C ARG A 183 9.68 -9.88 14.08
N LYS A 184 10.13 -11.03 14.59
CA LYS A 184 10.78 -12.07 13.78
C LYS A 184 9.83 -12.63 12.72
N ALA A 185 8.58 -12.91 13.08
CA ALA A 185 7.57 -13.40 12.15
C ALA A 185 7.20 -12.33 11.09
N MET A 186 6.97 -11.09 11.53
CA MET A 186 6.69 -9.95 10.67
C MET A 186 7.81 -9.73 9.65
N HIS A 187 9.06 -9.72 10.09
CA HIS A 187 10.21 -9.53 9.20
C HIS A 187 10.25 -10.59 8.08
N LYS A 188 10.05 -11.87 8.43
CA LYS A 188 10.01 -12.97 7.45
C LYS A 188 8.86 -12.79 6.45
N GLU A 189 7.68 -12.41 6.94
CA GLU A 189 6.50 -12.25 6.09
C GLU A 189 6.57 -11.01 5.19
N ILE A 190 7.13 -9.90 5.69
CA ILE A 190 7.38 -8.68 4.90
C ILE A 190 8.35 -8.99 3.75
N ILE A 191 9.43 -9.73 3.99
CA ILE A 191 10.36 -10.15 2.93
C ILE A 191 9.65 -10.99 1.88
N ARG A 192 8.83 -11.96 2.31
CA ARG A 192 8.05 -12.81 1.41
C ARG A 192 7.08 -11.98 0.56
N LEU A 193 6.29 -11.10 1.18
CA LEU A 193 5.33 -10.24 0.48
C LEU A 193 6.02 -9.31 -0.52
N ASN A 194 7.14 -8.68 -0.15
CA ASN A 194 7.91 -7.88 -1.09
C ASN A 194 8.42 -8.72 -2.26
N SER A 195 8.90 -9.94 -2.04
CA SER A 195 9.35 -10.82 -3.14
C SER A 195 8.22 -11.31 -4.06
N GLU A 196 6.97 -11.33 -3.57
CA GLU A 196 5.82 -11.78 -4.35
C GLU A 196 5.13 -10.64 -5.10
N LEU A 197 5.05 -9.46 -4.48
CA LEU A 197 4.30 -8.32 -5.01
C LEU A 197 5.21 -7.35 -5.77
N GLU A 198 6.49 -7.25 -5.43
CA GLU A 198 7.42 -6.32 -6.08
C GLU A 198 8.36 -7.02 -7.07
N THR A 199 8.67 -6.32 -8.17
CA THR A 199 9.66 -6.70 -9.18
C THR A 199 11.01 -6.04 -8.93
#